data_AF-A0A6L7PE24-F1
#
_entry.id   AF-A0A6L7PE24-F1
#
_cell.length_a   1.000
_cell.length_b   1.000
_cell.length_c   1.000
_cell.angle_alpha   90.00
_cell.angle_beta   90.00
_cell.angle_gamma   90.00
#
_symmetry.space_group_name_H-M   'P 1'
#
loop_
_entity.id
_entity.type
_entity.pdbx_description
1 polymer ?
#
loop_
_entity_poly.entity_id
_entity_poly.type
_entity_poly.pdbx_seq_one_letter_code
_entity_poly.pdbx_strand_id
1 'polypeptide(L)'
;MGVDQGEARPVASTPLTLKLEFARQANREFDRLAVSIQRRLRPRIDQLSEDPLPSGALKLSGHESYYRIRAGDYRVIYEIDHERASS
;
A
#
# COMPACT_ATOMS: atom_id res chain seq x y z
N MET A 1 12.37 36.10 20.39
CA MET A 1 13.34 35.03 20.70
C MET A 1 12.75 33.74 20.17
N GLY A 2 13.51 33.00 19.36
CA GLY A 2 13.04 32.21 18.21
C GLY A 2 11.90 31.23 18.46
N VAL A 3 10.85 31.35 17.65
CA VAL A 3 9.94 30.23 17.37
C VAL A 3 10.64 29.37 16.33
N ASP A 4 11.15 28.22 16.78
CA ASP A 4 11.60 27.14 15.92
C ASP A 4 10.36 26.60 15.20
N GLN A 5 10.00 27.22 14.08
CA GLN A 5 9.14 26.57 13.11
C GLN A 5 10.02 25.49 12.49
N GLY A 6 9.85 24.26 12.98
CA GLY A 6 10.28 23.06 12.28
C GLY A 6 9.62 23.08 10.90
N GLU A 7 10.33 23.72 9.97
CA GLU A 7 10.04 23.80 8.56
C GLU A 7 9.94 22.34 8.09
N ALA A 8 8.71 21.85 7.93
CA ALA A 8 8.47 20.57 7.31
C ALA A 8 9.05 20.68 5.90
N ARG A 9 10.29 20.23 5.74
CA ARG A 9 10.96 20.14 4.45
C ARG A 9 9.98 19.47 3.49
N PRO A 10 9.58 20.11 2.38
CA PRO A 10 9.02 19.36 1.29
C PRO A 10 10.19 18.58 0.72
N VAL A 11 10.38 17.35 1.21
CA VAL A 11 11.16 16.37 0.49
C VAL A 11 10.37 16.06 -0.77
N ALA A 12 10.60 16.87 -1.80
CA ALA A 12 10.33 16.49 -3.17
C ALA A 12 11.28 15.35 -3.55
N SER A 13 11.10 14.20 -2.90
CA SER A 13 11.46 12.93 -3.49
C SER A 13 10.34 12.66 -4.46
N THR A 14 10.60 12.78 -5.77
CA THR A 14 9.70 12.27 -6.80
C THR A 14 9.14 10.93 -6.32
N PRO A 15 7.82 10.79 -6.10
CA PRO A 15 7.30 9.51 -5.66
C PRO A 15 7.63 8.51 -6.77
N LEU A 16 8.42 7.50 -6.42
CA LEU A 16 8.50 6.29 -7.23
C LEU A 16 7.14 5.62 -7.08
N THR A 17 6.17 6.08 -7.86
CA THR A 17 4.83 5.50 -7.85
C THR A 17 4.94 4.08 -8.38
N LEU A 18 4.68 3.11 -7.51
CA LEU A 18 4.62 1.72 -7.90
C LEU A 18 3.35 1.46 -8.70
N LYS A 19 3.46 0.64 -9.74
CA LYS A 19 2.28 0.17 -10.46
C LYS A 19 1.53 -0.82 -9.59
N LEU A 20 0.24 -0.56 -9.35
CA LEU A 20 -0.65 -1.50 -8.68
C LEU A 20 -1.19 -2.51 -9.68
N GLU A 21 -1.02 -3.79 -9.36
CA GLU A 21 -1.61 -4.89 -10.11
C GLU A 21 -2.43 -5.78 -9.18
N PHE A 22 -3.66 -6.07 -9.58
CA PHE A 22 -4.47 -7.06 -8.87
C PHE A 22 -4.15 -8.46 -9.39
N ALA A 23 -3.79 -9.36 -8.47
CA ALA A 23 -3.84 -10.78 -8.77
C ALA A 23 -5.26 -11.16 -9.22
N ARG A 24 -5.39 -12.08 -10.18
CA ARG A 24 -6.70 -12.50 -10.72
C ARG A 24 -7.68 -12.94 -9.64
N GLN A 25 -7.19 -13.61 -8.60
CA GLN A 25 -8.02 -14.00 -7.46
C GLN A 25 -8.44 -12.80 -6.62
N ALA A 26 -7.52 -11.89 -6.31
CA ALA A 26 -7.80 -10.67 -5.56
C ALA A 26 -8.86 -9.80 -6.26
N ASN A 27 -8.78 -9.63 -7.58
CA ASN A 27 -9.79 -8.87 -8.34
C ASN A 27 -11.18 -9.50 -8.19
N ARG A 28 -11.29 -10.81 -8.39
CA ARG A 28 -12.57 -11.53 -8.26
C ARG A 28 -13.14 -11.48 -6.86
N GLU A 29 -12.30 -11.57 -5.84
CA GLU A 29 -12.72 -11.45 -4.45
C GLU A 29 -13.19 -10.03 -4.13
N PHE A 30 -12.46 -9.02 -4.60
CA PHE A 30 -12.82 -7.61 -4.46
C PHE A 30 -14.16 -7.29 -5.12
N ASP A 31 -14.38 -7.76 -6.35
CA ASP A 31 -15.61 -7.52 -7.13
C ASP A 31 -16.86 -8.11 -6.45
N ARG A 32 -16.70 -9.19 -5.66
CA ARG A 32 -17.78 -9.84 -4.91
C ARG A 32 -18.15 -9.11 -3.62
N LEU A 33 -17.32 -8.18 -3.15
CA LEU A 33 -17.61 -7.39 -1.96
C LEU A 33 -18.76 -6.41 -2.24
N ALA A 34 -19.55 -6.10 -1.21
CA ALA A 34 -20.54 -5.04 -1.30
C ALA A 34 -19.88 -3.72 -1.70
N VAL A 35 -20.58 -2.89 -2.50
CA VAL A 35 -20.07 -1.61 -3.02
C VAL A 35 -19.56 -0.70 -1.92
N SER A 36 -20.23 -0.69 -0.76
CA SER A 36 -19.81 0.08 0.42
C SER A 36 -18.43 -0.33 0.93
N ILE A 37 -18.08 -1.61 0.84
CA ILE A 37 -16.80 -2.18 1.28
C ILE A 37 -15.72 -1.88 0.26
N GLN A 38 -16.02 -2.07 -1.04
CA GLN A 38 -15.10 -1.68 -2.11
C GLN A 38 -14.70 -0.21 -2.00
N ARG A 39 -15.66 0.70 -1.75
CA ARG A 39 -15.39 2.14 -1.52
C ARG A 39 -14.50 2.42 -0.31
N ARG A 40 -14.55 1.58 0.74
CA ARG A 40 -13.68 1.72 1.92
C ARG A 40 -12.27 1.19 1.66
N LEU A 41 -12.15 0.15 0.84
CA LEU A 41 -10.87 -0.51 0.56
C LEU A 41 -10.05 0.20 -0.52
N ARG A 42 -10.71 0.66 -1.59
CA ARG A 42 -10.06 1.27 -2.75
C ARG A 42 -9.05 2.38 -2.40
N PRO A 43 -9.37 3.41 -1.59
CA PRO A 43 -8.38 4.43 -1.26
C PRO A 43 -7.18 3.88 -0.46
N ARG A 44 -7.36 2.81 0.33
CA ARG A 44 -6.26 2.17 1.05
C ARG A 44 -5.36 1.34 0.13
N ILE A 45 -5.93 0.78 -0.94
CA ILE A 45 -5.19 0.04 -1.97
C ILE A 45 -4.43 1.04 -2.85
N ASP A 46 -5.10 2.10 -3.30
CA ASP A 46 -4.49 3.13 -4.16
C ASP A 46 -3.28 3.79 -3.47
N GLN A 47 -3.36 4.03 -2.15
CA GLN A 47 -2.26 4.57 -1.36
C GLN A 47 -1.00 3.68 -1.36
N LEU A 48 -1.13 2.37 -1.56
CA LEU A 48 0.02 1.45 -1.61
C LEU A 48 0.95 1.73 -2.82
N SER A 49 0.47 2.43 -3.85
CA SER A 49 1.31 2.88 -4.96
C SER A 49 2.30 3.97 -4.56
N GLU A 50 1.92 4.81 -3.60
CA GLU A 50 2.70 5.97 -3.14
C GLU A 50 3.52 5.64 -1.90
N ASP A 51 2.92 4.90 -0.97
CA ASP A 51 3.53 4.42 0.26
C ASP A 51 3.27 2.91 0.38
N PRO A 52 4.17 2.07 -0.16
CA PRO A 52 4.00 0.62 -0.13
C PRO A 52 4.20 0.01 1.27
N LEU A 53 4.76 0.75 2.23
CA LEU A 53 4.97 0.28 3.60
C LEU A 53 4.36 1.29 4.60
N PRO A 54 3.04 1.52 4.53
CA PRO A 54 2.40 2.50 5.38
C PRO A 54 2.38 2.04 6.83
N SER A 55 2.13 2.98 7.75
CA SER A 55 1.96 2.67 9.17
C SER A 55 0.94 1.55 9.40
N GLY A 56 1.35 0.50 10.10
CA GLY A 56 0.53 -0.68 10.37
C GLY A 56 0.61 -1.79 9.31
N ALA A 57 1.40 -1.62 8.25
CA ALA A 57 1.79 -2.72 7.39
C ALA A 57 2.66 -3.72 8.16
N LEU A 58 2.31 -5.01 8.07
CA LEU A 58 3.04 -6.10 8.73
C LEU A 58 3.47 -7.13 7.69
N LYS A 59 4.74 -7.52 7.73
CA LYS A 59 5.26 -8.62 6.92
C LYS A 59 4.62 -9.94 7.37
N LEU A 60 4.19 -10.77 6.41
CA LEU A 60 3.66 -12.10 6.70
C LEU A 60 4.82 -13.08 6.93
N SER A 61 4.78 -13.80 8.04
CA SER A 61 5.77 -14.84 8.37
C SER A 61 5.75 -15.96 7.33
N GLY A 62 6.93 -16.44 6.91
CA GLY A 62 7.05 -17.53 5.92
C GLY A 62 6.99 -17.09 4.46
N HIS A 63 6.90 -15.78 4.18
CA HIS A 63 6.93 -15.23 2.83
C HIS A 63 8.02 -14.14 2.73
N GLU A 64 8.78 -14.14 1.62
CA GLU A 64 9.90 -13.21 1.46
C GLU A 64 9.46 -11.77 1.23
N SER A 65 8.34 -11.58 0.53
CA SER A 65 7.93 -10.25 0.03
C SER A 65 6.45 -9.90 0.27
N TYR A 66 5.73 -10.69 1.09
CA TYR A 66 4.31 -10.46 1.36
C TYR A 66 4.08 -9.63 2.62
N TYR A 67 3.18 -8.66 2.50
CA TYR A 67 2.78 -7.73 3.54
C TYR A 67 1.26 -7.70 3.68
N ARG A 68 0.80 -7.13 4.79
CA ARG A 68 -0.62 -6.98 5.10
C ARG A 68 -0.90 -5.65 5.78
N ILE A 69 -1.95 -4.97 5.32
CA ILE A 69 -2.60 -3.87 6.05
C ILE A 69 -4.02 -4.26 6.50
N ARG A 70 -4.50 -3.61 7.57
CA ARG A 70 -5.87 -3.78 8.07
C ARG A 70 -6.74 -2.60 7.67
N ALA A 71 -7.93 -2.89 7.14
CA ALA A 71 -8.93 -1.90 6.75
C ALA A 71 -10.29 -2.29 7.34
N GLY A 72 -10.49 -1.96 8.63
CA GLY A 72 -11.64 -2.42 9.41
C GLY A 72 -11.60 -3.94 9.63
N ASP A 73 -12.64 -4.63 9.16
CA ASP A 73 -12.80 -6.08 9.25
C ASP A 73 -12.06 -6.84 8.15
N TYR A 74 -11.53 -6.12 7.16
CA TYR A 74 -10.84 -6.67 6.01
C TYR A 74 -9.32 -6.54 6.13
N ARG A 75 -8.62 -7.41 5.43
CA ARG A 75 -7.16 -7.42 5.30
C ARG A 75 -6.82 -7.31 3.81
N VAL A 76 -5.92 -6.41 3.47
CA VAL A 76 -5.32 -6.36 2.13
C VAL A 76 -3.95 -7.01 2.26
N ILE A 77 -3.74 -8.08 1.51
CA ILE A 77 -2.45 -8.77 1.40
C ILE A 77 -1.86 -8.38 0.05
N TYR A 78 -0.60 -7.97 0.04
CA TYR A 78 0.09 -7.50 -1.15
C TYR A 78 1.57 -7.89 -1.11
N GLU A 79 2.20 -7.88 -2.27
CA GLU A 79 3.62 -8.11 -2.47
C GLU A 79 4.23 -6.85 -3.09
N ILE A 80 5.49 -6.55 -2.72
CA ILE A 80 6.27 -5.49 -3.36
C ILE A 80 7.23 -6.17 -4.32
N ASP A 81 6.97 -6.04 -5.62
CA ASP A 81 7.90 -6.52 -6.64
C ASP A 81 8.97 -5.44 -6.87
N HIS A 82 10.16 -5.70 -6.35
CA HIS A 82 11.34 -4.96 -6.74
C HIS A 82 11.80 -5.60 -8.04
N GLU A 83 11.53 -4.96 -9.18
CA GLU A 83 12.04 -5.38 -10.48
C GLU A 83 13.49 -5.83 -10.28
N ARG A 84 13.73 -7.14 -10.37
CA ARG A 84 15.10 -7.62 -10.50
C ARG A 84 15.50 -7.16 -11.88
N ALA A 85 16.19 -6.03 -11.95
CA ALA A 85 17.07 -5.71 -13.07
C ALA A 85 18.03 -6.88 -13.21
N SER A 86 17.58 -7.91 -13.92
CA SER A 86 18.32 -9.13 -14.17
C SER A 86 19.13 -8.82 -15.41
N SER A 87 20.44 -9.01 -15.24
CA SER A 87 21.48 -8.94 -16.26
C SER A 87 21.12 -9.60 -17.59
#